data_AF-A0A1I2HBR6-F1
#
_entry.id   AF-A0A1I2HBR6-F1
#
_cell.length_a   1.000
_cell.length_b   1.000
_cell.length_c   1.000
_cell.angle_alpha   90.00
_cell.angle_beta   90.00
_cell.angle_gamma   90.00
#
_symmetry.space_group_name_H-M   'P 1'
#
loop_
_entity.id
_entity.type
_entity.pdbx_description
1 polymer ?
#
loop_
_entity_poly.entity_id
_entity_poly.type
_entity_poly.pdbx_seq_one_letter_code
_entity_poly.pdbx_strand_id
1 'polypeptide(L)'
;MLKWTCPVLLLGCLETEEARGRQVEVEADAGLQMCAGTLEHMDRFVERFAEEIGLPLADEPWIKFRWMTPEHYARRNPCGGMPACAVIRTVYASEMPHEHELVHSAASDLGLAHPFFVEGLAMAFEGGTRDAKPTDDEPEAEGEAEPAPRVLAALRDRSTWLPGEYYFVAGAFTRYLIDRFGLRRHLEFYRRTWYADPYRALAREFKEVFGATLADVVAAFEAERADCPYSAYRFKLLECEAPEVAWDGDRLARYFTLDCDDAAAIGEAGVHVRTVHGFEVAEAGRFRVELRDAAAVRATIGSCGGCERAMLARLYTGEVQELELAAGRYFLRAETDASEPVRFGVVMERIDE
;
A
#
# COMPACT_ATOMS: atom_id res chain seq x y z
N MET A 1 -59.93 -16.79 16.10
CA MET A 1 -58.81 -16.12 15.40
C MET A 1 -57.69 -15.92 16.41
N LEU A 2 -56.71 -16.83 16.43
CA LEU A 2 -55.53 -16.71 17.28
C LEU A 2 -54.62 -15.63 16.71
N LYS A 3 -54.42 -14.54 17.45
CA LYS A 3 -53.40 -13.53 17.16
C LYS A 3 -52.05 -14.11 17.57
N TRP A 4 -51.19 -14.38 16.59
CA TRP A 4 -49.78 -14.67 16.83
C TRP A 4 -49.06 -13.35 17.07
N THR A 5 -48.76 -13.06 18.34
CA THR A 5 -47.73 -12.07 18.71
C THR A 5 -46.37 -12.70 18.50
N CYS A 6 -45.63 -12.21 17.51
CA CYS A 6 -44.21 -12.50 17.33
C CYS A 6 -43.45 -11.86 18.51
N PRO A 7 -42.77 -12.63 19.37
CA PRO A 7 -41.93 -12.04 20.40
C PRO A 7 -40.72 -11.43 19.70
N VAL A 8 -40.65 -10.09 19.71
CA VAL A 8 -39.45 -9.34 19.35
C VAL A 8 -38.40 -9.67 20.40
N LEU A 9 -37.58 -10.68 20.11
CA LEU A 9 -36.30 -10.89 20.77
C LEU A 9 -35.46 -9.65 20.44
N LEU A 10 -35.21 -8.82 21.45
CA LEU A 10 -34.21 -7.76 21.48
C LEU A 10 -32.79 -8.35 21.38
N LEU A 11 -32.51 -9.07 20.31
CA LEU A 11 -31.14 -9.22 19.83
C LEU A 11 -30.83 -7.86 19.21
N GLY A 12 -30.17 -7.00 19.99
CA GLY A 12 -29.74 -5.69 19.51
C GLY A 12 -29.00 -5.87 18.20
N CYS A 13 -29.63 -5.44 17.11
CA CYS A 13 -28.92 -5.25 15.86
C CYS A 13 -27.81 -4.26 16.18
N LEU A 14 -26.55 -4.71 16.10
CA LEU A 14 -25.43 -3.80 16.09
C LEU A 14 -25.71 -2.85 14.93
N GLU A 15 -25.93 -1.57 15.22
CA GLU A 15 -26.08 -0.56 14.19
C GLU A 15 -24.76 -0.53 13.43
N THR A 16 -24.81 -0.85 12.14
CA THR A 16 -23.67 -0.70 11.25
C THR A 16 -23.79 0.64 10.55
N GLU A 17 -22.70 1.39 10.50
CA GLU A 17 -22.64 2.57 9.64
C GLU A 17 -22.28 2.12 8.23
N GLU A 18 -23.14 2.46 7.27
CA GLU A 18 -22.94 2.14 5.86
C GLU A 18 -22.51 3.40 5.11
N ALA A 19 -21.46 3.29 4.32
CA ALA A 19 -21.02 4.33 3.40
C ALA A 19 -20.75 3.72 2.03
N ARG A 20 -21.22 4.38 0.97
CA ARG A 20 -21.21 3.83 -0.38
C ARG A 20 -20.55 4.79 -1.35
N GLY A 21 -19.42 4.34 -1.91
CA GLY A 21 -18.71 4.97 -3.00
C GLY A 21 -19.17 4.42 -4.36
N ARG A 22 -18.35 4.68 -5.39
CA ARG A 22 -18.53 4.15 -6.75
C ARG A 22 -18.07 2.71 -6.87
N GLN A 23 -16.91 2.38 -6.29
CA GLN A 23 -16.31 1.04 -6.35
C GLN A 23 -16.32 0.33 -5.00
N VAL A 24 -16.40 1.05 -3.89
CA VAL A 24 -16.34 0.48 -2.54
C VAL A 24 -17.60 0.78 -1.73
N GLU A 25 -18.18 -0.26 -1.13
CA GLU A 25 -19.21 -0.15 -0.09
C GLU A 25 -18.57 -0.52 1.26
N VAL A 26 -18.54 0.41 2.20
CA VAL A 26 -18.03 0.20 3.56
C VAL A 26 -19.21 -0.11 4.48
N GLU A 27 -19.13 -1.19 5.24
CA GLU A 27 -19.92 -1.31 6.46
C GLU A 27 -19.03 -1.49 7.69
N ALA A 28 -19.17 -0.51 8.57
CA ALA A 28 -18.38 -0.30 9.76
C ALA A 28 -19.15 -0.70 11.02
N ASP A 29 -18.45 -1.25 12.01
CA ASP A 29 -19.00 -1.39 13.35
C ASP A 29 -19.37 -0.03 13.96
N ALA A 30 -20.39 -0.03 14.82
CA ALA A 30 -20.82 1.16 15.54
C ALA A 30 -19.66 1.88 16.26
N GLY A 31 -19.59 3.21 16.07
CA GLY A 31 -18.62 4.07 16.74
C GLY A 31 -17.28 4.24 16.01
N LEU A 32 -17.07 3.52 14.91
CA LEU A 32 -15.96 3.76 14.00
C LEU A 32 -16.32 4.91 13.06
N GLN A 33 -15.42 5.89 12.90
CA GLN A 33 -15.65 7.06 12.04
C GLN A 33 -14.52 7.20 11.03
N MET A 34 -14.88 7.31 9.75
CA MET A 34 -13.93 7.58 8.67
C MET A 34 -13.63 9.07 8.56
N CYS A 35 -12.42 9.43 8.13
CA CYS A 35 -12.16 10.77 7.62
C CYS A 35 -12.86 11.04 6.28
N ALA A 36 -13.16 12.32 6.02
CA ALA A 36 -14.00 12.74 4.90
C ALA A 36 -13.46 12.29 3.53
N GLY A 37 -12.13 12.25 3.36
CA GLY A 37 -11.49 11.81 2.12
C GLY A 37 -11.29 10.30 1.97
N THR A 38 -11.54 9.49 3.01
CA THR A 38 -11.17 8.06 3.01
C THR A 38 -11.90 7.25 1.96
N LEU A 39 -13.23 7.42 1.83
CA LEU A 39 -14.03 6.65 0.88
C LEU A 39 -13.68 7.01 -0.57
N GLU A 40 -13.51 8.30 -0.87
CA GLU A 40 -13.10 8.76 -2.20
C GLU A 40 -11.70 8.24 -2.56
N HIS A 41 -10.78 8.21 -1.59
CA HIS A 41 -9.45 7.62 -1.77
C HIS A 41 -9.51 6.13 -2.13
N MET A 42 -10.33 5.35 -1.42
CA MET A 42 -10.50 3.92 -1.71
C MET A 42 -11.10 3.68 -3.10
N ASP A 43 -12.13 4.45 -3.48
CA ASP A 43 -12.71 4.40 -4.82
C ASP A 43 -11.66 4.71 -5.89
N ARG A 44 -10.95 5.83 -5.75
CA ARG A 44 -9.92 6.25 -6.71
C ARG A 44 -8.80 5.23 -6.82
N PHE A 45 -8.42 4.59 -5.71
CA PHE A 45 -7.41 3.54 -5.70
C PHE A 45 -7.87 2.33 -6.53
N VAL A 46 -9.08 1.83 -6.28
CA VAL A 46 -9.63 0.68 -7.02
C VAL A 46 -9.78 1.02 -8.50
N GLU A 47 -10.26 2.22 -8.83
CA GLU A 47 -10.40 2.67 -10.21
C GLU A 47 -9.06 2.70 -10.93
N ARG A 48 -8.05 3.33 -10.33
CA ARG A 48 -6.72 3.45 -10.92
C ARG A 48 -6.02 2.11 -11.04
N PHE A 49 -6.12 1.26 -10.01
CA PHE A 49 -5.57 -0.08 -10.05
C PHE A 49 -6.20 -0.91 -11.17
N ALA A 50 -7.54 -0.94 -11.26
CA ALA A 50 -8.25 -1.67 -12.30
C ALA A 50 -7.92 -1.16 -13.70
N GLU A 51 -7.81 0.15 -13.90
CA GLU A 51 -7.34 0.75 -15.15
C GLU A 51 -5.95 0.24 -15.52
N GLU A 52 -5.01 0.28 -14.58
CA GLU A 52 -3.63 -0.15 -14.80
C GLU A 52 -3.56 -1.63 -15.23
N ILE A 53 -4.28 -2.52 -14.55
CA ILE A 53 -4.29 -3.96 -14.88
C ILE A 53 -5.27 -4.33 -16.00
N GLY A 54 -5.96 -3.35 -16.58
CA GLY A 54 -6.91 -3.54 -17.68
C GLY A 54 -8.14 -4.36 -17.31
N LEU A 55 -8.62 -4.24 -16.08
CA LEU A 55 -9.89 -4.82 -15.64
C LEU A 55 -11.05 -3.84 -15.90
N PRO A 56 -12.22 -4.33 -16.33
CA PRO A 56 -13.40 -3.49 -16.44
C PRO A 56 -13.86 -3.06 -15.05
N LEU A 57 -14.19 -1.78 -14.90
CA LEU A 57 -14.91 -1.30 -13.72
C LEU A 57 -16.36 -1.79 -13.75
N ALA A 58 -16.93 -2.03 -12.57
CA ALA A 58 -18.34 -2.34 -12.43
C ALA A 58 -19.19 -1.06 -12.36
N ASP A 59 -20.46 -1.16 -12.80
CA ASP A 59 -21.45 -0.07 -12.69
C ASP A 59 -22.02 0.09 -11.26
N GLU A 60 -21.77 -0.89 -10.39
CA GLU A 60 -22.13 -0.89 -8.96
C GLU A 60 -20.87 -1.12 -8.11
N PRO A 61 -20.88 -0.77 -6.80
CA PRO A 61 -19.74 -1.01 -5.93
C PRO A 61 -19.25 -2.43 -6.06
N TRP A 62 -18.02 -2.55 -6.53
CA TRP A 62 -17.39 -3.81 -6.86
C TRP A 62 -16.92 -4.54 -5.59
N ILE A 63 -16.49 -3.79 -4.57
CA ILE A 63 -15.86 -4.32 -3.36
C ILE A 63 -16.66 -3.93 -2.13
N LYS A 64 -16.87 -4.90 -1.24
CA LYS A 64 -17.43 -4.70 0.09
C LYS A 64 -16.32 -4.65 1.14
N PHE A 65 -16.24 -3.58 1.91
CA PHE A 65 -15.24 -3.41 2.96
C PHE A 65 -15.89 -3.51 4.34
N ARG A 66 -15.59 -4.59 5.07
CA ARG A 66 -16.07 -4.85 6.43
C ARG A 66 -15.06 -4.32 7.42
N TRP A 67 -15.32 -3.14 7.95
CA TRP A 67 -14.45 -2.49 8.93
C TRP A 67 -14.96 -2.77 10.35
N MET A 68 -14.16 -3.48 11.14
CA MET A 68 -14.56 -3.92 12.47
C MET A 68 -13.68 -3.29 13.55
N THR A 69 -14.23 -3.11 14.76
CA THR A 69 -13.40 -2.73 15.89
C THR A 69 -12.37 -3.84 16.16
N PRO A 70 -11.19 -3.53 16.72
CA PRO A 70 -10.19 -4.55 17.07
C PRO A 70 -10.79 -5.71 17.90
N GLU A 71 -11.69 -5.43 18.84
CA GLU A 71 -12.34 -6.46 19.67
C GLU A 71 -13.33 -7.32 18.88
N HIS A 72 -14.13 -6.71 17.99
CA HIS A 72 -15.05 -7.49 17.14
C HIS A 72 -14.27 -8.32 16.13
N TYR A 73 -13.25 -7.74 15.52
CA TYR A 73 -12.36 -8.40 14.58
C TYR A 73 -11.68 -9.62 15.23
N ALA A 74 -11.07 -9.45 16.40
CA ALA A 74 -10.43 -10.54 17.13
C ALA A 74 -11.42 -11.65 17.54
N ARG A 75 -12.66 -11.29 17.91
CA ARG A 75 -13.71 -12.25 18.27
C ARG A 75 -14.22 -13.05 17.07
N ARG A 76 -14.38 -12.41 15.91
CA ARG A 76 -14.83 -13.07 14.67
C ARG A 76 -13.72 -13.86 14.01
N ASN A 77 -12.49 -13.37 14.14
CA ASN A 77 -11.27 -13.88 13.52
C ASN A 77 -11.46 -14.25 12.04
N PRO A 78 -11.96 -13.34 11.20
CA PRO A 78 -12.28 -13.67 9.80
C PRO A 78 -11.05 -14.11 9.00
N CYS A 79 -9.86 -13.65 9.42
CA CYS A 79 -8.60 -13.82 8.70
C CYS A 79 -7.57 -14.67 9.45
N GLY A 80 -8.01 -15.50 10.41
CA GLY A 80 -7.13 -16.48 11.05
C GLY A 80 -5.93 -15.89 11.81
N GLY A 81 -6.06 -14.68 12.36
CA GLY A 81 -5.03 -13.99 13.14
C GLY A 81 -4.35 -12.81 12.42
N MET A 82 -4.56 -12.66 11.11
CA MET A 82 -4.06 -11.51 10.35
C MET A 82 -4.94 -10.27 10.58
N PRO A 83 -4.39 -9.03 10.55
CA PRO A 83 -5.14 -7.79 10.82
C PRO A 83 -6.15 -7.43 9.71
N ALA A 84 -5.96 -7.99 8.51
CA ALA A 84 -6.91 -7.92 7.42
C ALA A 84 -6.80 -9.14 6.50
N CYS A 85 -7.81 -9.34 5.64
CA CYS A 85 -7.77 -10.24 4.50
C CYS A 85 -8.90 -9.94 3.51
N ALA A 86 -8.71 -10.32 2.26
CA ALA A 86 -9.72 -10.30 1.22
C ALA A 86 -10.23 -11.71 0.90
N VAL A 87 -11.55 -11.84 0.76
CA VAL A 87 -12.22 -13.05 0.26
C VAL A 87 -13.06 -12.64 -0.94
N ILE A 88 -12.57 -12.95 -2.14
CA ILE A 88 -13.18 -12.54 -3.41
C ILE A 88 -13.36 -11.01 -3.39
N ARG A 89 -14.59 -10.50 -3.38
CA ARG A 89 -14.90 -9.07 -3.42
C ARG A 89 -15.22 -8.49 -2.05
N THR A 90 -14.84 -9.16 -0.96
CA THR A 90 -15.04 -8.66 0.40
C THR A 90 -13.72 -8.55 1.15
N VAL A 91 -13.41 -7.35 1.62
CA VAL A 91 -12.30 -7.10 2.54
C VAL A 91 -12.83 -7.15 3.98
N TYR A 92 -12.08 -7.79 4.86
CA TYR A 92 -12.27 -7.75 6.31
C TYR A 92 -11.04 -7.11 6.92
N ALA A 93 -11.19 -6.04 7.69
CA ALA A 93 -10.05 -5.35 8.31
C ALA A 93 -10.43 -4.75 9.68
N SER A 94 -9.43 -4.64 10.56
CA SER A 94 -9.53 -3.86 11.80
C SER A 94 -9.02 -2.43 11.66
N GLU A 95 -8.57 -2.03 10.48
CA GLU A 95 -8.03 -0.70 10.18
C GLU A 95 -8.43 -0.26 8.77
N MET A 96 -8.34 1.05 8.48
CA MET A 96 -8.67 1.56 7.16
C MET A 96 -7.93 2.86 6.77
N PRO A 97 -7.80 3.16 5.46
CA PRO A 97 -8.04 2.24 4.35
C PRO A 97 -6.97 1.14 4.31
N HIS A 98 -7.28 0.00 3.69
CA HIS A 98 -6.34 -1.12 3.55
C HIS A 98 -6.13 -1.47 2.07
N GLU A 99 -5.30 -0.68 1.39
CA GLU A 99 -5.08 -0.76 -0.07
C GLU A 99 -4.58 -2.13 -0.53
N HIS A 100 -3.75 -2.78 0.29
CA HIS A 100 -3.31 -4.16 0.05
C HIS A 100 -4.48 -5.14 -0.21
N GLU A 101 -5.50 -5.12 0.66
CA GLU A 101 -6.66 -6.00 0.52
C GLU A 101 -7.59 -5.54 -0.59
N LEU A 102 -7.63 -4.24 -0.89
CA LEU A 102 -8.35 -3.74 -2.06
C LEU A 102 -7.74 -4.29 -3.36
N VAL A 103 -6.41 -4.46 -3.44
CA VAL A 103 -5.76 -5.12 -4.59
C VAL A 103 -6.23 -6.56 -4.70
N HIS A 104 -6.19 -7.35 -3.61
CA HIS A 104 -6.66 -8.73 -3.63
C HIS A 104 -8.12 -8.82 -4.08
N SER A 105 -9.00 -7.94 -3.59
CA SER A 105 -10.40 -7.94 -3.98
C SER A 105 -10.67 -7.50 -5.41
N ALA A 106 -9.99 -6.46 -5.90
CA ALA A 106 -10.11 -6.02 -7.29
C ALA A 106 -9.52 -7.05 -8.27
N ALA A 107 -8.44 -7.72 -7.88
CA ALA A 107 -7.78 -8.73 -8.69
C ALA A 107 -8.46 -10.11 -8.66
N SER A 108 -9.54 -10.31 -7.91
CA SER A 108 -10.13 -11.64 -7.69
C SER A 108 -10.52 -12.37 -8.97
N ASP A 109 -10.90 -11.62 -10.00
CA ASP A 109 -11.34 -12.16 -11.30
C ASP A 109 -10.16 -12.59 -12.20
N LEU A 110 -8.91 -12.27 -11.82
CA LEU A 110 -7.71 -12.79 -12.48
C LEU A 110 -7.43 -14.25 -12.13
N GLY A 111 -8.10 -14.81 -11.13
CA GLY A 111 -7.84 -16.14 -10.60
C GLY A 111 -6.88 -16.12 -9.40
N LEU A 112 -6.51 -17.29 -8.91
CA LEU A 112 -5.71 -17.45 -7.71
C LEU A 112 -4.32 -18.01 -8.07
N ALA A 113 -3.39 -17.09 -8.35
CA ALA A 113 -2.00 -17.41 -8.63
C ALA A 113 -1.28 -17.98 -7.40
N HIS A 114 -0.01 -18.38 -7.56
CA HIS A 114 0.83 -18.79 -6.44
C HIS A 114 0.95 -17.67 -5.38
N PRO A 115 0.92 -17.99 -4.07
CA PRO A 115 0.91 -16.99 -2.98
C PRO A 115 1.93 -15.87 -3.12
N PHE A 116 3.16 -16.21 -3.53
CA PHE A 116 4.22 -15.22 -3.80
C PHE A 116 3.79 -14.12 -4.78
N PHE A 117 3.07 -14.46 -5.85
CA PHE A 117 2.61 -13.47 -6.84
C PHE A 117 1.28 -12.83 -6.46
N VAL A 118 0.44 -13.49 -5.67
CA VAL A 118 -0.78 -12.91 -5.09
C VAL A 118 -0.40 -11.76 -4.15
N GLU A 119 0.41 -12.04 -3.12
CA GLU A 119 0.93 -11.02 -2.21
C GLU A 119 1.84 -10.03 -2.94
N GLY A 120 2.63 -10.51 -3.90
CA GLY A 120 3.51 -9.65 -4.69
C GLY A 120 2.76 -8.60 -5.49
N LEU A 121 1.59 -8.92 -6.05
CA LEU A 121 0.76 -7.94 -6.75
C LEU A 121 0.22 -6.89 -5.76
N ALA A 122 -0.31 -7.31 -4.62
CA ALA A 122 -0.80 -6.41 -3.58
C ALA A 122 0.30 -5.48 -3.05
N MET A 123 1.47 -6.02 -2.70
CA MET A 123 2.62 -5.25 -2.20
C MET A 123 3.22 -4.31 -3.25
N ALA A 124 3.16 -4.65 -4.54
CA ALA A 124 3.65 -3.78 -5.60
C ALA A 124 2.74 -2.55 -5.81
N PHE A 125 1.45 -2.70 -5.58
CA PHE A 125 0.43 -1.68 -5.87
C PHE A 125 -0.08 -0.92 -4.65
N GLU A 126 0.03 -1.47 -3.44
CA GLU A 126 -0.35 -0.76 -2.22
C GLU A 126 0.40 0.58 -2.11
N GLY A 127 -0.33 1.65 -1.83
CA GLY A 127 0.22 2.86 -1.26
C GLY A 127 0.62 2.55 0.19
N GLY A 128 1.74 3.12 0.64
CA GLY A 128 2.35 2.70 1.91
C GLY A 128 1.40 2.87 3.09
N THR A 129 0.76 1.77 3.52
CA THR A 129 -0.12 1.71 4.67
C THR A 129 0.71 1.31 5.88
N ARG A 130 0.89 2.29 6.79
CA ARG A 130 1.80 2.25 7.94
C ARG A 130 3.24 1.94 7.54
N ASP A 131 4.17 2.64 8.18
CA ASP A 131 5.56 2.21 8.17
C ASP A 131 5.61 0.84 8.86
N ALA A 132 5.32 -0.24 8.14
CA ALA A 132 5.85 -1.54 8.48
C ALA A 132 7.34 -1.28 8.66
N LYS A 133 7.77 -1.31 9.93
CA LYS A 133 9.15 -1.01 10.30
C LYS A 133 10.01 -1.72 9.26
N PRO A 134 10.90 -1.02 8.54
CA PRO A 134 11.84 -1.69 7.69
C PRO A 134 12.53 -2.71 8.58
N THR A 135 12.13 -3.97 8.51
CA THR A 135 12.86 -5.06 9.14
C THR A 135 14.18 -5.28 8.41
N ASP A 136 14.43 -4.49 7.35
CA ASP A 136 15.74 -4.23 6.76
C ASP A 136 16.76 -3.67 7.78
N ASP A 137 16.32 -3.15 8.95
CA ASP A 137 17.20 -2.83 10.09
C ASP A 137 17.46 -4.02 11.04
N GLU A 138 16.91 -5.22 10.79
CA GLU A 138 17.48 -6.40 11.44
C GLU A 138 18.80 -6.69 10.74
N PRO A 139 19.96 -6.45 11.39
CA PRO A 139 21.24 -6.76 10.80
C PRO A 139 21.19 -8.23 10.38
N GLU A 140 21.45 -8.49 9.10
CA GLU A 140 21.74 -9.84 8.62
C GLU A 140 22.71 -10.45 9.62
N ALA A 141 22.26 -11.47 10.36
CA ALA A 141 23.06 -12.06 11.42
C ALA A 141 24.41 -12.48 10.81
N GLU A 142 25.47 -11.75 11.15
CA GLU A 142 26.79 -11.95 10.57
C GLU A 142 27.23 -13.41 10.79
N GLY A 143 27.33 -14.20 9.72
CA GLY A 143 28.00 -15.50 9.75
C GLY A 143 27.17 -16.74 9.38
N GLU A 144 25.91 -16.61 8.97
CA GLU A 144 25.19 -17.74 8.38
C GLU A 144 25.46 -17.86 6.87
N ALA A 145 25.62 -19.08 6.37
CA ALA A 145 25.91 -19.37 4.96
C ALA A 145 24.98 -18.58 4.03
N GLU A 146 25.50 -18.05 2.91
CA GLU A 146 24.71 -17.21 2.01
C GLU A 146 23.34 -17.84 1.73
N PRO A 147 22.26 -17.27 2.29
CA PRO A 147 20.94 -17.85 2.10
C PRO A 147 20.65 -17.84 0.60
N ALA A 148 19.97 -18.89 0.12
CA ALA A 148 19.46 -18.87 -1.26
C ALA A 148 18.75 -17.53 -1.50
N PRO A 149 18.82 -16.96 -2.73
CA PRO A 149 18.14 -15.70 -3.03
C PRO A 149 16.74 -15.69 -2.46
N ARG A 150 16.36 -14.64 -1.72
CA ARG A 150 15.12 -14.62 -0.90
C ARG A 150 13.90 -14.95 -1.75
N VAL A 151 13.89 -14.54 -3.02
CA VAL A 151 12.86 -14.91 -4.00
C VAL A 151 12.76 -16.43 -4.20
N LEU A 152 13.88 -17.13 -4.40
CA LEU A 152 13.88 -18.59 -4.60
C LEU A 152 13.51 -19.35 -3.33
N ALA A 153 13.89 -18.85 -2.16
CA ALA A 153 13.46 -19.40 -0.88
C ALA A 153 11.93 -19.32 -0.75
N ALA A 154 11.36 -18.13 -0.96
CA ALA A 154 9.93 -17.87 -0.90
C ALA A 154 9.12 -18.68 -1.93
N LEU A 155 9.61 -18.81 -3.17
CA LEU A 155 8.95 -19.60 -4.22
C LEU A 155 9.03 -21.12 -4.01
N ARG A 156 9.86 -21.59 -3.08
CA ARG A 156 9.98 -23.01 -2.71
C ARG A 156 9.24 -23.33 -1.41
N ASP A 157 8.89 -22.31 -0.65
CA ASP A 157 8.07 -22.45 0.55
C ASP A 157 6.72 -23.08 0.17
N ARG A 158 6.27 -24.02 1.00
CA ARG A 158 5.00 -24.76 0.81
C ARG A 158 3.98 -24.44 1.88
N SER A 159 4.24 -23.40 2.66
CA SER A 159 3.27 -22.83 3.59
C SER A 159 2.01 -22.47 2.83
N THR A 160 0.86 -22.67 3.48
CA THR A 160 -0.42 -22.33 2.88
C THR A 160 -0.46 -20.85 2.52
N TRP A 161 0.18 -20.00 3.31
CA TRP A 161 0.29 -18.56 3.08
C TRP A 161 1.74 -18.18 2.90
N LEU A 162 2.01 -17.08 2.20
CA LEU A 162 3.35 -16.52 2.16
C LEU A 162 3.72 -16.06 3.58
N PRO A 163 4.88 -16.44 4.14
CA PRO A 163 5.36 -15.84 5.38
C PRO A 163 5.58 -14.32 5.24
N GLY A 164 5.26 -13.56 6.28
CA GLY A 164 5.29 -12.08 6.27
C GLY A 164 6.65 -11.49 5.89
N GLU A 165 7.74 -12.17 6.27
CA GLU A 165 9.11 -11.79 5.93
C GLU A 165 9.42 -11.83 4.43
N TYR A 166 8.55 -12.43 3.62
CA TYR A 166 8.69 -12.45 2.16
C TYR A 166 7.80 -11.45 1.42
N TYR A 167 6.95 -10.69 2.11
CA TYR A 167 5.99 -9.77 1.45
C TYR A 167 6.70 -8.68 0.65
N PHE A 168 7.70 -8.02 1.26
CA PHE A 168 8.43 -6.96 0.58
C PHE A 168 9.20 -7.48 -0.64
N VAL A 169 9.89 -8.62 -0.54
CA VAL A 169 10.61 -9.20 -1.69
C VAL A 169 9.63 -9.69 -2.77
N ALA A 170 8.44 -10.17 -2.40
CA ALA A 170 7.39 -10.50 -3.35
C ALA A 170 6.86 -9.28 -4.12
N GLY A 171 6.60 -8.18 -3.42
CA GLY A 171 6.23 -6.90 -4.01
C GLY A 171 7.30 -6.38 -4.95
N ALA A 172 8.54 -6.34 -4.46
CA ALA A 172 9.67 -5.84 -5.22
C ALA A 172 9.95 -6.64 -6.49
N PHE A 173 9.97 -7.97 -6.39
CA PHE A 173 10.16 -8.83 -7.54
C PHE A 173 8.99 -8.72 -8.53
N THR A 174 7.76 -8.59 -8.05
CA THR A 174 6.58 -8.38 -8.91
C THR A 174 6.68 -7.07 -9.68
N ARG A 175 7.01 -5.97 -8.99
CA ARG A 175 7.25 -4.68 -9.63
C ARG A 175 8.38 -4.75 -10.65
N TYR A 176 9.50 -5.40 -10.30
CA TYR A 176 10.62 -5.63 -11.20
C TYR A 176 10.23 -6.38 -12.48
N LEU A 177 9.42 -7.43 -12.35
CA LEU A 177 8.91 -8.19 -13.50
C LEU A 177 8.04 -7.30 -14.40
N ILE A 178 7.20 -6.44 -13.81
CA ILE A 178 6.36 -5.51 -14.57
C ILE A 178 7.21 -4.47 -15.29
N ASP A 179 8.20 -3.87 -14.64
CA ASP A 179 9.10 -2.89 -15.26
C ASP A 179 9.90 -3.52 -16.41
N ARG A 180 10.42 -4.75 -16.22
CA ARG A 180 11.30 -5.42 -17.19
C ARG A 180 10.55 -6.07 -18.36
N PHE A 181 9.39 -6.67 -18.11
CA PHE A 181 8.67 -7.48 -19.11
C PHE A 181 7.30 -6.92 -19.49
N GLY A 182 6.84 -5.87 -18.80
CA GLY A 182 5.54 -5.25 -18.99
C GLY A 182 4.42 -5.96 -18.23
N LEU A 183 3.45 -5.18 -17.78
CA LEU A 183 2.32 -5.63 -16.98
C LEU A 183 1.50 -6.73 -17.66
N ARG A 184 1.27 -6.62 -18.97
CA ARG A 184 0.51 -7.62 -19.73
C ARG A 184 1.12 -9.03 -19.62
N ARG A 185 2.45 -9.16 -19.68
CA ARG A 185 3.12 -10.47 -19.53
C ARG A 185 3.06 -10.96 -18.09
N HIS A 186 3.22 -10.06 -17.13
CA HIS A 186 3.05 -10.41 -15.72
C HIS A 186 1.65 -10.97 -15.44
N LEU A 187 0.59 -10.31 -15.92
CA LEU A 187 -0.79 -10.78 -15.75
C LEU A 187 -1.09 -12.08 -16.52
N GLU A 188 -0.47 -12.29 -17.69
CA GLU A 188 -0.54 -13.58 -18.38
C GLU A 188 0.07 -14.70 -17.53
N PHE A 189 1.27 -14.47 -16.98
CA PHE A 189 1.92 -15.43 -16.09
C PHE A 189 1.08 -15.68 -14.83
N TYR A 190 0.58 -14.63 -14.19
CA TYR A 190 -0.30 -14.70 -13.02
C TYR A 190 -1.48 -15.65 -13.28
N ARG A 191 -2.22 -15.44 -14.38
CA ARG A 191 -3.39 -16.27 -14.77
C ARG A 191 -3.04 -17.72 -15.13
N ARG A 192 -1.80 -18.00 -15.56
CA ARG A 192 -1.34 -19.34 -15.95
C ARG A 192 -0.84 -20.16 -14.77
N THR A 193 -0.52 -19.51 -13.66
CA THR A 193 -0.12 -20.18 -12.42
C THR A 193 -1.32 -20.41 -11.50
N TRP A 194 -1.21 -21.45 -10.68
CA TRP A 194 -2.18 -21.78 -9.66
C TRP A 194 -1.57 -21.71 -8.27
N TYR A 195 -2.41 -21.43 -7.28
CA TYR A 195 -2.04 -21.36 -5.86
C TYR A 195 -1.14 -22.49 -5.36
N ALA A 196 -1.43 -23.72 -5.78
CA ALA A 196 -0.71 -24.92 -5.33
C ALA A 196 0.41 -25.36 -6.29
N ASP A 197 0.77 -24.55 -7.27
CA ASP A 197 1.81 -24.92 -8.24
C ASP A 197 3.17 -25.10 -7.54
N PRO A 198 3.83 -26.25 -7.71
CA PRO A 198 5.18 -26.41 -7.20
C PRO A 198 6.16 -25.57 -8.01
N TYR A 199 7.31 -25.21 -7.42
CA TYR A 199 8.40 -24.47 -8.08
C TYR A 199 8.69 -24.89 -9.53
N ARG A 200 8.71 -26.21 -9.83
CA ARG A 200 8.96 -26.72 -11.19
C ARG A 200 7.91 -26.30 -12.23
N ALA A 201 6.65 -26.17 -11.81
CA ALA A 201 5.55 -25.72 -12.67
C ALA A 201 5.68 -24.20 -12.89
N LEU A 202 5.90 -23.44 -11.82
CA LEU A 202 6.15 -22.00 -11.89
C LEU A 202 7.31 -21.67 -12.84
N ALA A 203 8.46 -22.34 -12.67
CA ALA A 203 9.64 -22.10 -13.50
C ALA A 203 9.40 -22.43 -14.99
N ARG A 204 8.53 -23.40 -15.30
CA ARG A 204 8.14 -23.71 -16.68
C ARG A 204 7.26 -22.61 -17.26
N GLU A 205 6.17 -22.25 -16.59
CA GLU A 205 5.26 -21.18 -17.05
C GLU A 205 6.01 -19.84 -17.16
N PHE A 206 6.92 -19.55 -16.22
CA PHE A 206 7.76 -18.36 -16.24
C PHE A 206 8.60 -18.29 -17.51
N LYS A 207 9.26 -19.40 -17.86
CA LYS A 207 10.07 -19.48 -19.08
C LYS A 207 9.22 -19.31 -20.33
N GLU A 208 8.02 -19.88 -20.37
CA GLU A 208 7.11 -19.76 -21.51
C GLU A 208 6.61 -18.33 -21.71
N VAL A 209 6.25 -17.62 -20.63
CA VAL A 209 5.68 -16.26 -20.71
C VAL A 209 6.74 -15.19 -20.88
N PHE A 210 7.84 -15.27 -20.12
CA PHE A 210 8.87 -14.23 -20.11
C PHE A 210 10.03 -14.51 -21.08
N GLY A 211 10.18 -15.73 -21.57
CA GLY A 211 11.27 -16.12 -22.47
C GLY A 211 12.64 -16.23 -21.79
N ALA A 212 12.70 -16.16 -20.45
CA ALA A 212 13.91 -16.26 -19.64
C ALA A 212 13.72 -17.28 -18.52
N THR A 213 14.80 -17.84 -17.97
CA THR A 213 14.64 -18.74 -16.81
C THR A 213 14.39 -17.93 -15.55
N LEU A 214 13.57 -18.46 -14.65
CA LEU A 214 13.30 -17.82 -13.36
C LEU A 214 14.59 -17.57 -12.57
N ALA A 215 15.55 -18.50 -12.60
CA ALA A 215 16.82 -18.35 -11.89
C ALA A 215 17.66 -17.17 -12.42
N ASP A 216 17.74 -17.00 -13.74
CA ASP A 216 18.48 -15.89 -14.36
C ASP A 216 17.84 -14.53 -14.04
N VAL A 217 16.51 -14.47 -14.05
CA VAL A 217 15.79 -13.22 -13.73
C VAL A 217 15.89 -12.88 -12.25
N VAL A 218 15.86 -13.87 -11.35
CA VAL A 218 16.13 -13.63 -9.93
C VAL A 218 17.55 -13.13 -9.73
N ALA A 219 18.56 -13.75 -10.35
CA ALA A 219 19.93 -13.26 -10.24
C ALA A 219 20.09 -11.82 -10.74
N ALA A 220 19.43 -11.46 -11.85
CA ALA A 220 19.42 -10.10 -12.37
C ALA A 220 18.72 -9.13 -11.40
N PHE A 221 17.56 -9.50 -10.85
CA PHE A 221 16.86 -8.69 -9.85
C PHE A 221 17.73 -8.40 -8.63
N GLU A 222 18.35 -9.43 -8.04
CA GLU A 222 19.20 -9.32 -6.86
C GLU A 222 20.43 -8.42 -7.12
N ALA A 223 21.00 -8.49 -8.32
CA ALA A 223 22.12 -7.65 -8.72
C ALA A 223 21.71 -6.19 -8.98
N GLU A 224 20.59 -5.97 -9.68
CA GLU A 224 20.12 -4.63 -10.07
C GLU A 224 19.51 -3.87 -8.89
N ARG A 225 18.99 -4.56 -7.86
CA ARG A 225 18.41 -3.95 -6.66
C ARG A 225 19.41 -3.59 -5.56
N ALA A 226 20.70 -3.85 -5.74
CA ALA A 226 21.66 -3.85 -4.62
C ALA A 226 21.60 -2.58 -3.77
N ASP A 227 21.34 -1.42 -4.39
CA ASP A 227 21.25 -0.11 -3.73
C ASP A 227 19.81 0.30 -3.37
N CYS A 228 18.91 -0.67 -3.24
CA CYS A 228 17.47 -0.44 -3.26
C CYS A 228 16.69 -1.38 -2.35
N PRO A 229 16.11 -0.86 -1.25
CA PRO A 229 15.39 -1.71 -0.31
C PRO A 229 14.13 -2.28 -0.97
N TYR A 230 13.70 -3.47 -0.56
CA TYR A 230 12.52 -4.10 -1.17
C TYR A 230 11.25 -3.24 -1.02
N SER A 231 11.13 -2.55 0.11
CA SER A 231 10.04 -1.62 0.39
C SER A 231 9.94 -0.46 -0.62
N ALA A 232 11.02 -0.17 -1.35
CA ALA A 232 11.08 0.89 -2.36
C ALA A 232 10.38 0.55 -3.68
N TYR A 233 10.32 -0.72 -4.05
CA TYR A 233 9.83 -1.16 -5.36
C TYR A 233 8.30 -1.23 -5.41
N ARG A 234 7.65 -0.07 -5.53
CA ARG A 234 6.18 0.06 -5.55
C ARG A 234 5.72 1.08 -6.58
N PHE A 235 4.49 0.93 -7.08
CA PHE A 235 3.88 1.86 -8.04
C PHE A 235 3.49 3.20 -7.44
N LYS A 236 3.09 3.22 -6.15
CA LYS A 236 2.68 4.46 -5.46
C LYS A 236 1.59 5.21 -6.24
N LEU A 237 0.60 4.45 -6.73
CA LEU A 237 -0.38 4.92 -7.72
C LEU A 237 -0.99 6.27 -7.32
N LEU A 238 -1.44 6.38 -6.06
CA LEU A 238 -2.12 7.57 -5.60
C LEU A 238 -1.19 8.61 -5.00
N GLU A 239 -0.05 8.22 -4.42
CA GLU A 239 0.92 9.21 -3.92
C GLU A 239 1.50 10.03 -5.07
N CYS A 240 1.70 9.40 -6.22
CA CYS A 240 2.29 10.06 -7.38
C CYS A 240 1.31 10.84 -8.24
N GLU A 241 0.02 10.60 -8.08
CA GLU A 241 -1.05 11.42 -8.66
C GLU A 241 -1.59 12.46 -7.66
N ALA A 242 -0.99 12.56 -6.47
CA ALA A 242 -1.44 13.47 -5.43
C ALA A 242 -1.46 14.94 -5.91
N PRO A 243 -2.40 15.76 -5.41
CA PRO A 243 -2.50 17.16 -5.79
C PRO A 243 -1.19 17.92 -5.61
N GLU A 244 -0.81 18.68 -6.63
CA GLU A 244 0.48 19.38 -6.65
C GLU A 244 0.49 20.61 -5.74
N VAL A 245 1.55 20.73 -4.95
CA VAL A 245 1.85 21.90 -4.16
C VAL A 245 2.75 22.82 -4.98
N ALA A 246 2.21 23.98 -5.33
CA ALA A 246 2.96 25.02 -6.02
C ALA A 246 4.15 25.51 -5.17
N TRP A 247 5.30 25.64 -5.82
CA TRP A 247 6.53 26.24 -5.30
C TRP A 247 7.37 26.79 -6.47
N ASP A 248 8.41 27.57 -6.17
CA ASP A 248 9.23 28.25 -7.20
C ASP A 248 10.48 27.45 -7.64
N GLY A 249 10.69 26.26 -7.07
CA GLY A 249 11.86 25.41 -7.32
C GLY A 249 13.06 25.70 -6.42
N ASP A 250 13.11 26.87 -5.77
CA ASP A 250 14.17 27.25 -4.83
C ASP A 250 13.71 27.08 -3.38
N ARG A 251 12.44 27.38 -3.10
CA ARG A 251 11.87 27.34 -1.76
C ARG A 251 10.41 26.92 -1.76
N LEU A 252 10.14 25.81 -1.07
CA LEU A 252 8.81 25.43 -0.62
C LEU A 252 8.69 25.76 0.86
N ALA A 253 7.75 26.61 1.25
CA ALA A 253 7.46 26.90 2.65
C ALA A 253 5.93 26.96 2.82
N ARG A 254 5.34 25.89 3.34
CA ARG A 254 3.88 25.75 3.41
C ARG A 254 3.42 25.15 4.72
N TYR A 255 2.31 25.68 5.24
CA TYR A 255 1.56 25.05 6.32
C TYR A 255 0.47 24.17 5.75
N PHE A 256 0.31 23.01 6.38
CA PHE A 256 -0.73 22.03 6.12
C PHE A 256 -1.50 21.77 7.42
N THR A 257 -2.70 21.22 7.27
CA THR A 257 -3.53 20.79 8.38
C THR A 257 -3.92 19.34 8.12
N LEU A 258 -3.73 18.48 9.13
CA LEU A 258 -4.34 17.15 9.19
C LEU A 258 -5.59 17.27 10.04
N ASP A 259 -6.74 17.34 9.38
CA ASP A 259 -8.06 17.41 9.99
C ASP A 259 -8.95 16.37 9.32
N CYS A 260 -9.58 15.50 10.11
CA CYS A 260 -10.38 14.39 9.59
C CYS A 260 -11.63 14.87 8.82
N ASP A 261 -12.06 16.11 9.04
CA ASP A 261 -13.14 16.75 8.29
C ASP A 261 -12.69 17.31 6.92
N ASP A 262 -11.38 17.37 6.65
CA ASP A 262 -10.84 17.78 5.35
C ASP A 262 -11.02 16.66 4.30
N ALA A 263 -11.47 17.03 3.10
CA ALA A 263 -11.60 16.09 1.98
C ALA A 263 -10.27 15.47 1.54
N ALA A 264 -9.13 16.07 1.88
CA ALA A 264 -7.80 15.50 1.64
C ALA A 264 -7.35 14.50 2.73
N ALA A 265 -8.05 14.45 3.88
CA ALA A 265 -7.68 13.57 4.98
C ALA A 265 -8.19 12.14 4.76
N ILE A 266 -7.28 11.19 4.92
CA ILE A 266 -7.48 9.77 4.67
C ILE A 266 -7.18 9.00 5.96
N GLY A 267 -8.06 8.10 6.35
CA GLY A 267 -7.87 7.20 7.50
C GLY A 267 -9.09 7.09 8.42
N GLU A 268 -8.80 6.75 9.67
CA GLU A 268 -9.74 6.55 10.77
C GLU A 268 -9.64 7.73 11.75
N ALA A 269 -10.78 8.35 12.02
CA ALA A 269 -10.88 9.47 12.96
C ALA A 269 -10.40 9.05 14.35
N GLY A 270 -9.48 9.82 14.92
CA GLY A 270 -8.97 9.56 16.28
C GLY A 270 -7.97 8.42 16.40
N VAL A 271 -7.62 7.74 15.31
CA VAL A 271 -6.65 6.63 15.34
C VAL A 271 -5.47 6.90 14.43
N HIS A 272 -5.71 7.16 13.14
CA HIS A 272 -4.64 7.41 12.18
C HIS A 272 -5.18 8.21 11.00
N VAL A 273 -4.63 9.39 10.79
CA VAL A 273 -5.01 10.29 9.71
C VAL A 273 -3.77 10.65 8.91
N ARG A 274 -3.90 10.60 7.59
CA ARG A 274 -2.84 11.01 6.66
C ARG A 274 -3.35 11.89 5.53
N THR A 275 -2.45 12.64 4.93
CA THR A 275 -2.65 13.38 3.68
C THR A 275 -1.47 13.14 2.75
N VAL A 276 -1.68 13.31 1.45
CA VAL A 276 -0.62 13.17 0.45
C VAL A 276 -0.65 14.35 -0.52
N HIS A 277 0.53 14.88 -0.81
CA HIS A 277 0.75 16.02 -1.69
C HIS A 277 1.84 15.70 -2.69
N GLY A 278 1.69 16.13 -3.94
CA GLY A 278 2.72 16.03 -4.97
C GLY A 278 3.54 17.31 -5.07
N PHE A 279 4.77 17.22 -5.56
CA PHE A 279 5.56 18.38 -6.02
C PHE A 279 6.55 17.97 -7.12
N GLU A 280 6.92 18.90 -7.99
CA GLU A 280 7.84 18.67 -9.10
C GLU A 280 9.17 19.39 -8.83
N VAL A 281 10.28 18.68 -8.96
CA VAL A 281 11.63 19.25 -8.95
C VAL A 281 12.07 19.41 -10.40
N ALA A 282 12.14 20.65 -10.88
CA ALA A 282 12.49 20.92 -12.29
C ALA A 282 13.98 20.64 -12.59
N GLU A 283 14.86 20.94 -11.64
CA GLU A 283 16.30 20.77 -11.75
C GLU A 283 16.83 19.99 -10.55
N ALA A 284 17.75 19.05 -10.81
CA ALA A 284 18.40 18.32 -9.74
C ALA A 284 19.18 19.28 -8.80
N GLY A 285 19.23 18.93 -7.53
CA GLY A 285 19.98 19.70 -6.54
C GLY A 285 19.90 19.13 -5.13
N ARG A 286 20.60 19.79 -4.21
CA ARG A 286 20.57 19.56 -2.77
C ARG A 286 19.58 20.51 -2.13
N PHE A 287 18.80 19.95 -1.23
CA PHE A 287 17.74 20.65 -0.53
C PHE A 287 17.86 20.40 0.96
N ARG A 288 17.74 21.44 1.76
CA ARG A 288 17.55 21.35 3.20
C ARG A 288 16.06 21.28 3.47
N VAL A 289 15.58 20.21 4.11
CA VAL A 289 14.18 19.98 4.44
C VAL A 289 13.96 19.95 5.95
N GLU A 290 12.91 20.60 6.42
CA GLU A 290 12.56 20.73 7.84
C GLU A 290 11.04 20.59 8.04
N LEU A 291 10.65 19.87 9.10
CA LEU A 291 9.28 19.78 9.58
C LEU A 291 9.10 20.67 10.83
N ARG A 292 8.23 21.68 10.74
CA ARG A 292 7.98 22.71 11.77
C ARG A 292 6.60 22.60 12.40
N ASP A 293 6.50 23.04 13.66
CA ASP A 293 5.24 23.19 14.40
C ASP A 293 4.37 21.92 14.47
N ALA A 294 5.00 20.74 14.38
CA ALA A 294 4.32 19.51 13.95
C ALA A 294 4.17 18.45 15.05
N ALA A 295 3.84 18.84 16.30
CA ALA A 295 3.76 17.88 17.40
C ALA A 295 2.91 16.65 17.01
N ALA A 296 3.50 15.45 17.09
CA ALA A 296 2.90 14.17 16.69
C ALA A 296 2.59 13.98 15.19
N VAL A 297 3.27 14.70 14.29
CA VAL A 297 3.24 14.43 12.84
C VAL A 297 4.54 13.76 12.39
N ARG A 298 4.40 12.76 11.53
CA ARG A 298 5.50 12.20 10.74
C ARG A 298 5.28 12.59 9.28
N ALA A 299 6.35 13.07 8.61
CA ALA A 299 6.32 13.34 7.19
C ALA A 299 7.29 12.42 6.44
N THR A 300 6.88 11.93 5.28
CA THR A 300 7.69 11.11 4.39
C THR A 300 7.78 11.79 3.03
N ILE A 301 8.99 11.92 2.50
CA ILE A 301 9.24 12.35 1.12
C ILE A 301 9.74 11.17 0.31
N GLY A 302 9.12 10.89 -0.83
CA GLY A 302 9.55 9.83 -1.73
C GLY A 302 9.44 10.24 -3.20
N SER A 303 10.26 9.60 -4.04
CA SER A 303 10.22 9.80 -5.50
C SER A 303 9.04 9.08 -6.15
N CYS A 304 8.59 9.61 -7.29
CA CYS A 304 7.56 8.99 -8.13
C CYS A 304 8.11 8.17 -9.29
N GLY A 305 9.13 7.37 -9.00
CA GLY A 305 9.73 6.41 -9.93
C GLY A 305 9.77 5.00 -9.35
N GLY A 306 10.52 4.12 -10.02
CA GLY A 306 10.84 2.80 -9.50
C GLY A 306 11.87 2.86 -8.36
N CYS A 307 12.81 1.92 -8.39
CA CYS A 307 13.88 1.75 -7.42
C CYS A 307 14.77 2.98 -7.13
N GLU A 308 14.68 4.03 -7.94
CA GLU A 308 15.43 5.26 -7.75
C GLU A 308 14.87 6.04 -6.55
N ARG A 309 15.32 5.67 -5.34
CA ARG A 309 15.21 6.42 -4.07
C ARG A 309 13.79 6.57 -3.52
N ALA A 310 13.11 5.46 -3.31
CA ALA A 310 11.67 5.45 -3.05
C ALA A 310 11.19 6.05 -1.72
N MET A 311 12.08 6.21 -0.74
CA MET A 311 11.82 6.98 0.47
C MET A 311 13.09 7.76 0.78
N LEU A 312 13.10 9.04 0.41
CA LEU A 312 14.26 9.91 0.54
C LEU A 312 14.45 10.39 1.97
N ALA A 313 13.34 10.67 2.65
CA ALA A 313 13.35 11.25 3.97
C ALA A 313 12.15 10.75 4.77
N ARG A 314 12.39 10.48 6.05
CA ARG A 314 11.35 10.43 7.08
C ARG A 314 11.67 11.51 8.09
N LEU A 315 10.83 12.53 8.17
CA LEU A 315 11.03 13.73 8.96
C LEU A 315 10.18 13.66 10.22
N TYR A 316 10.81 13.94 11.36
CA TYR A 316 10.13 14.21 12.62
C TYR A 316 10.21 15.70 12.98
N THR A 317 9.38 16.15 13.92
CA THR A 317 9.33 17.58 14.30
C THR A 317 10.68 18.07 14.78
N GLY A 318 11.15 19.19 14.21
CA GLY A 318 12.42 19.81 14.58
C GLY A 318 13.65 19.13 13.97
N GLU A 319 13.47 18.04 13.21
CA GLU A 319 14.55 17.48 12.41
C GLU A 319 14.77 18.28 11.13
N VAL A 320 16.03 18.36 10.75
CA VAL A 320 16.47 18.92 9.48
C VAL A 320 17.25 17.83 8.76
N GLN A 321 16.91 17.57 7.51
CA GLN A 321 17.63 16.62 6.66
C GLN A 321 18.07 17.32 5.36
N GLU A 322 19.21 16.90 4.83
CA GLU A 322 19.66 17.31 3.50
C GLU A 322 19.37 16.19 2.50
N LEU A 323 18.69 16.52 1.42
CA LEU A 323 18.26 15.57 0.39
C LEU A 323 18.88 15.94 -0.94
N GLU A 324 19.40 14.94 -1.65
CA GLU A 324 19.73 15.04 -3.07
C GLU A 324 18.53 14.62 -3.90
N LEU A 325 17.89 15.59 -4.55
CA LEU A 325 16.73 15.35 -5.42
C LEU A 325 17.19 15.43 -6.87
N ALA A 326 16.80 14.43 -7.67
CA ALA A 326 16.89 14.50 -9.11
C ALA A 326 15.73 15.34 -9.66
N ALA A 327 15.80 15.70 -10.95
CA ALA A 327 14.62 16.27 -11.59
C ALA A 327 13.51 15.21 -11.68
N GLY A 328 12.27 15.59 -11.39
CA GLY A 328 11.10 14.75 -11.49
C GLY A 328 10.06 14.97 -10.39
N ARG A 329 9.07 14.07 -10.36
CA ARG A 329 7.94 14.15 -9.45
C ARG A 329 8.22 13.45 -8.13
N TYR A 330 7.72 14.05 -7.05
CA TYR A 330 7.84 13.57 -5.69
C TYR A 330 6.50 13.65 -4.97
N PHE A 331 6.38 12.90 -3.88
CA PHE A 331 5.27 13.02 -2.95
C PHE A 331 5.76 13.36 -1.55
N LEU A 332 4.93 14.10 -0.83
CA LEU A 332 5.00 14.37 0.59
C LEU A 332 3.76 13.74 1.24
N ARG A 333 3.97 12.71 2.05
CA ARG A 333 2.93 12.10 2.89
C ARG A 333 3.12 12.56 4.32
N ALA A 334 2.08 13.11 4.94
CA ALA A 334 2.08 13.44 6.35
C ALA A 334 1.04 12.61 7.08
N GLU A 335 1.38 12.10 8.26
CA GLU A 335 0.53 11.23 9.07
C GLU A 335 0.59 11.60 10.55
N THR A 336 -0.52 11.39 11.26
CA THR A 336 -0.65 11.60 12.70
C THR A 336 -1.62 10.59 13.31
N ASP A 337 -1.37 10.24 14.57
CA ASP A 337 -2.31 9.45 15.39
C ASP A 337 -3.08 10.36 16.37
N ALA A 338 -3.01 11.69 16.18
CA ALA A 338 -3.71 12.66 17.03
C ALA A 338 -5.22 12.65 16.76
N SER A 339 -6.00 12.83 17.83
CA SER A 339 -7.46 12.90 17.75
C SER A 339 -8.02 14.28 17.43
N GLU A 340 -7.19 15.32 17.49
CA GLU A 340 -7.56 16.70 17.17
C GLU A 340 -6.82 17.18 15.92
N PRO A 341 -7.35 18.18 15.19
CA PRO A 341 -6.68 18.73 14.02
C PRO A 341 -5.26 19.21 14.33
N VAL A 342 -4.28 18.76 13.55
CA VAL A 342 -2.87 19.13 13.71
C VAL A 342 -2.40 19.99 12.55
N ARG A 343 -1.86 21.17 12.85
CA ARG A 343 -1.20 22.04 11.87
C ARG A 343 0.29 21.77 11.89
N PHE A 344 0.93 21.69 10.72
CA PHE A 344 2.38 21.54 10.59
C PHE A 344 2.91 22.34 9.40
N GLY A 345 4.17 22.73 9.46
CA GLY A 345 4.88 23.43 8.38
C GLY A 345 5.92 22.52 7.73
N VAL A 346 6.02 22.54 6.42
CA VAL A 346 7.14 21.95 5.68
C VAL A 346 7.93 23.07 5.02
N VAL A 347 9.24 23.07 5.26
CA VAL A 347 10.17 23.99 4.61
C VAL A 347 11.20 23.16 3.87
N MET A 348 11.37 23.44 2.58
CA MET A 348 12.40 22.88 1.72
C MET A 348 13.08 24.03 0.98
N GLU A 349 14.40 24.13 1.12
CA GLU A 349 15.22 25.21 0.55
C GLU A 349 16.39 24.61 -0.23
N ARG A 350 16.60 25.06 -1.47
CA ARG A 350 17.78 24.68 -2.27
C ARG A 350 19.04 25.24 -1.61
N ILE A 351 20.10 24.43 -1.52
CA ILE A 351 21.37 24.79 -0.84
C ILE A 351 22.60 24.65 -1.72
N ASP A 352 22.42 24.34 -3.01
CA ASP A 352 23.52 24.40 -3.98
C ASP A 352 23.79 25.86 -4.36
N GLU A 353 25.06 26.28 -4.32
CA GLU A 353 25.53 27.61 -4.73
C GLU A 353 25.65 27.77 -6.26
#